data_AF-A0A918E259-F1
#
_entry.id   AF-A0A918E259-F1
#
_cell.length_a   1.000
_cell.length_b   1.000
_cell.length_c   1.000
_cell.angle_alpha   90.00
_cell.angle_beta   90.00
_cell.angle_gamma   90.00
#
_symmetry.space_group_name_H-M   'P 1'
#
loop_
_entity.id
_entity.type
_entity.pdbx_description
1 polymer ?
#
loop_
_entity_poly.entity_id
_entity_poly.type
_entity_poly.pdbx_seq_one_letter_code
_entity_poly.pdbx_strand_id
1 'polypeptide(L)'
;MTTQPVTSTPGSTAPVALRYALMPINGYGIAVATVARMLDGDSGSPRARVLAPGEYIPYGAAPVLVADTTLYSVTCLEETLLRWGPLPKPWLVWVADAPTRPVQDARFLVRALEGRLAGVAKVPYLPVLRAVKGPDEALEYKDVQSAAEKLRRTMERK
;
A
#
# COMPACT_ATOMS: atom_id res chain seq x y z
N MET A 1 -57.64 -6.84 -1.28
CA MET A 1 -56.47 -7.53 -0.71
C MET A 1 -55.38 -7.52 -1.77
N THR A 2 -54.40 -6.63 -1.63
CA THR A 2 -53.38 -6.38 -2.67
C THR A 2 -52.03 -6.81 -2.11
N THR A 3 -51.46 -7.86 -2.70
CA THR A 3 -50.14 -8.40 -2.37
C THR A 3 -49.07 -7.51 -3.00
N GLN A 4 -48.15 -6.98 -2.19
CA GLN A 4 -46.95 -6.32 -2.70
C GLN A 4 -45.87 -7.35 -3.04
N PRO A 5 -45.13 -7.17 -4.14
CA PRO A 5 -44.00 -8.03 -4.48
C PRO A 5 -42.81 -7.70 -3.58
N VAL A 6 -42.24 -8.72 -2.94
CA VAL A 6 -40.98 -8.65 -2.20
C VAL A 6 -39.87 -8.38 -3.21
N THR A 7 -39.32 -7.16 -3.18
CA THR A 7 -38.08 -6.82 -3.88
C THR A 7 -36.95 -7.63 -3.25
N SER A 8 -36.40 -8.56 -4.02
CA SER A 8 -35.18 -9.28 -3.70
C SER A 8 -34.01 -8.30 -3.62
N THR A 9 -33.49 -8.11 -2.41
CA THR A 9 -32.24 -7.38 -2.17
C THR A 9 -31.12 -8.07 -2.96
N PRO A 10 -30.41 -7.38 -3.88
CA PRO A 10 -29.26 -7.97 -4.54
C PRO A 10 -28.19 -8.31 -3.50
N GLY A 11 -27.63 -9.50 -3.66
CA GLY A 11 -26.84 -10.20 -2.65
C GLY A 11 -25.78 -9.32 -1.98
N SER A 12 -25.83 -9.32 -0.66
CA SER A 12 -24.71 -8.99 0.21
C SER A 12 -23.54 -9.93 -0.14
N THR A 13 -22.70 -9.51 -1.08
CA THR A 13 -21.34 -10.04 -1.22
C THR A 13 -20.69 -9.87 0.15
N ALA A 14 -20.34 -10.99 0.79
CA ALA A 14 -19.66 -11.00 2.08
C ALA A 14 -18.54 -9.95 2.08
N PRO A 15 -18.42 -9.11 3.12
CA PRO A 15 -17.40 -8.08 3.14
C PRO A 15 -16.05 -8.80 3.13
N VAL A 16 -15.38 -8.78 1.98
CA VAL A 16 -13.95 -9.04 1.92
C VAL A 16 -13.34 -7.97 2.81
N ALA A 17 -12.96 -8.34 4.02
CA ALA A 17 -12.41 -7.41 4.99
C ALA A 17 -11.13 -6.82 4.39
N LEU A 18 -11.21 -5.56 3.97
CA LEU A 18 -10.05 -4.83 3.47
C LEU A 18 -8.97 -4.89 4.56
N ARG A 19 -7.82 -5.49 4.23
CA ARG A 19 -6.72 -5.65 5.18
C ARG A 19 -5.78 -4.47 5.15
N TYR A 20 -5.59 -3.85 3.99
CA TYR A 20 -4.63 -2.77 3.79
C TYR A 20 -5.28 -1.57 3.11
N ALA A 21 -5.13 -0.41 3.74
CA ALA A 21 -5.56 0.88 3.21
C ALA A 21 -4.33 1.69 2.79
N LEU A 22 -4.09 1.78 1.48
CA LEU A 22 -2.88 2.39 0.92
C LEU A 22 -3.11 3.89 0.69
N MET A 23 -2.13 4.68 1.11
CA MET A 23 -2.09 6.13 0.94
C MET A 23 -0.74 6.51 0.30
N PRO A 24 -0.75 6.95 -0.96
CA PRO A 24 0.46 7.43 -1.61
C PRO A 24 0.89 8.78 -1.01
N ILE A 25 2.16 8.92 -0.62
CA ILE A 25 2.70 10.16 -0.06
C ILE A 25 2.95 11.22 -1.16
N ASN A 26 3.41 10.79 -2.33
CA ASN A 26 3.89 11.67 -3.40
C ASN A 26 3.16 11.43 -4.74
N GLY A 27 1.96 10.85 -4.71
CA GLY A 27 1.09 10.68 -5.87
C GLY A 27 0.84 9.22 -6.27
N TYR A 28 -0.18 9.02 -7.10
CA TYR A 28 -0.54 7.70 -7.61
C TYR A 28 0.17 7.40 -8.93
N GLY A 29 0.84 6.26 -8.99
CA GLY A 29 1.53 5.78 -10.19
C GLY A 29 1.65 4.26 -10.21
N ILE A 30 2.31 3.74 -11.24
CA ILE A 30 2.44 2.28 -11.45
C ILE A 30 3.01 1.55 -10.24
N ALA A 31 3.99 2.12 -9.54
CA ALA A 31 4.56 1.53 -8.33
C ALA A 31 3.51 1.33 -7.22
N VAL A 32 2.69 2.35 -6.93
CA VAL A 32 1.63 2.29 -5.92
C VAL A 32 0.55 1.28 -6.32
N ALA A 33 0.16 1.30 -7.59
CA ALA A 33 -0.81 0.34 -8.12
C ALA A 33 -0.30 -1.10 -8.01
N THR A 34 0.97 -1.35 -8.36
CA THR A 34 1.58 -2.66 -8.23
C THR A 34 1.70 -3.08 -6.77
N VAL A 35 2.09 -2.20 -5.84
CA VAL A 35 2.11 -2.51 -4.40
C VAL A 35 0.73 -2.92 -3.89
N ALA A 36 -0.35 -2.27 -4.34
CA ALA A 36 -1.71 -2.70 -4.00
C ALA A 36 -1.96 -4.15 -4.46
N ARG A 37 -1.64 -4.49 -5.72
CA ARG A 37 -1.82 -5.85 -6.25
C ARG A 37 -0.89 -6.87 -5.58
N MET A 38 0.32 -6.48 -5.19
CA MET A 38 1.22 -7.33 -4.39
C MET A 38 0.58 -7.71 -3.04
N LEU A 39 -0.16 -6.80 -2.42
CA LEU A 39 -0.81 -7.00 -1.12
C LEU A 39 -2.17 -7.71 -1.21
N ASP A 40 -2.85 -7.65 -2.36
CA ASP A 40 -4.06 -8.44 -2.63
C ASP A 40 -3.80 -9.95 -2.51
N GLY A 41 -2.66 -10.40 -3.05
CA GLY A 41 -2.30 -11.81 -3.15
C GLY A 41 -3.30 -12.64 -3.96
N ASP A 42 -3.19 -13.97 -3.87
CA ASP A 42 -3.98 -14.89 -4.71
C ASP A 42 -5.38 -15.17 -4.15
N SER A 43 -5.87 -14.34 -3.22
CA SER A 43 -7.06 -14.64 -2.41
C SER A 43 -8.40 -14.50 -3.15
N GLY A 44 -8.38 -14.25 -4.46
CA GLY A 44 -9.58 -14.10 -5.29
C GLY A 44 -10.45 -12.89 -4.92
N SER A 45 -10.01 -12.03 -4.01
CA SER A 45 -10.75 -10.88 -3.49
C SER A 45 -9.79 -9.76 -3.08
N PRO A 46 -10.14 -8.48 -3.32
CA PRO A 46 -9.23 -7.35 -3.05
C PRO A 46 -9.01 -7.16 -1.55
N ARG A 47 -7.77 -7.30 -1.10
CA ARG A 47 -7.36 -7.11 0.31
C ARG A 47 -6.70 -5.76 0.54
N ALA A 48 -6.20 -5.14 -0.53
CA ALA A 48 -5.56 -3.85 -0.51
C ALA A 48 -6.32 -2.88 -1.41
N ARG A 49 -6.50 -1.66 -0.92
CA ARG A 49 -7.14 -0.59 -1.69
C ARG A 49 -6.40 0.70 -1.50
N VAL A 50 -6.14 1.39 -2.61
CA VAL A 50 -5.63 2.75 -2.58
C VAL A 50 -6.78 3.68 -2.26
N LEU A 51 -6.63 4.44 -1.19
CA LEU A 51 -7.61 5.42 -0.75
C LEU A 51 -7.49 6.70 -1.55
N ALA A 52 -8.62 7.34 -1.83
CA ALA A 52 -8.63 8.68 -2.38
C ALA A 52 -8.14 9.69 -1.30
N PRO A 53 -7.60 10.85 -1.70
CA PRO A 53 -7.23 11.91 -0.74
C PRO A 53 -8.42 12.30 0.15
N GLY A 54 -8.21 12.30 1.46
CA GLY A 54 -9.24 12.63 2.45
C GLY A 54 -10.25 11.52 2.73
N GLU A 55 -10.15 10.36 2.06
CA GLU A 55 -10.97 9.21 2.38
C GLU A 55 -10.60 8.60 3.74
N TYR A 56 -11.60 8.18 4.50
CA TYR A 56 -11.39 7.55 5.80
C TYR A 56 -10.79 6.15 5.67
N ILE A 57 -9.91 5.79 6.62
CA ILE A 57 -9.38 4.44 6.73
C ILE A 57 -10.52 3.51 7.17
N PRO A 58 -10.87 2.47 6.37
CA PRO A 58 -11.92 1.54 6.74
C PRO A 58 -11.62 0.83 8.06
N TYR A 59 -12.66 0.57 8.84
CA TYR A 59 -12.51 -0.11 10.13
C TYR A 59 -11.85 -1.48 9.96
N GLY A 60 -10.82 -1.76 10.78
CA GLY A 60 -10.06 -3.01 10.73
C GLY A 60 -8.98 -3.08 9.65
N ALA A 61 -8.88 -2.10 8.75
CA ALA A 61 -7.80 -2.04 7.76
C ALA A 61 -6.53 -1.43 8.37
N ALA A 62 -5.38 -2.05 8.09
CA ALA A 62 -4.08 -1.51 8.46
C ALA A 62 -3.71 -0.36 7.49
N PRO A 63 -3.38 0.84 7.99
CA PRO A 63 -2.94 1.92 7.12
C PRO A 63 -1.53 1.65 6.58
N VAL A 64 -1.34 1.93 5.29
CA VAL A 64 -0.08 1.72 4.57
C VAL A 64 0.27 3.00 3.82
N LEU A 65 1.34 3.65 4.22
CA LEU A 65 1.93 4.77 3.50
C LEU A 65 2.89 4.22 2.45
N VAL A 66 2.73 4.64 1.20
CA VAL A 66 3.62 4.25 0.10
C VAL A 66 4.41 5.48 -0.33
N ALA A 67 5.74 5.36 -0.30
CA ALA A 67 6.64 6.45 -0.63
C ALA A 67 7.89 5.95 -1.35
N ASP A 68 8.46 6.80 -2.19
CA ASP A 68 9.71 6.49 -2.88
C ASP A 68 10.93 6.68 -1.97
N THR A 69 12.09 6.17 -2.41
CA THR A 69 13.37 6.31 -1.69
C THR A 69 14.04 7.68 -1.77
N THR A 70 13.38 8.64 -2.41
CA THR A 70 13.85 10.03 -2.51
C THR A 70 13.78 10.74 -1.15
N LEU A 71 14.71 11.67 -0.90
CA LEU A 71 14.68 12.51 0.30
C LEU A 71 13.37 13.30 0.40
N TYR A 72 12.91 13.86 -0.72
CA TYR A 72 11.65 14.60 -0.80
C TYR A 72 10.46 13.78 -0.31
N SER A 73 10.34 12.52 -0.75
CA SER A 73 9.24 11.64 -0.31
C SER A 73 9.29 11.33 1.17
N VAL A 74 10.49 11.21 1.74
CA VAL A 74 10.67 10.99 3.18
C VAL A 74 10.33 12.24 4.00
N THR A 75 10.62 13.45 3.49
CA THR A 75 10.16 14.70 4.11
C THR A 75 8.64 14.81 4.10
N CYS A 76 7.99 14.51 2.98
CA CYS A 76 6.52 14.47 2.91
C CYS A 76 5.91 13.40 3.83
N LEU A 77 6.60 12.27 4.01
CA LEU A 77 6.22 11.23 4.98
C LEU A 77 6.27 11.76 6.40
N GLU A 78 7.34 12.48 6.78
CA GLU A 78 7.46 13.10 8.10
C GLU A 78 6.30 14.07 8.36
N GLU A 79 6.00 14.96 7.41
CA GLU A 79 4.86 15.88 7.50
C GLU A 79 3.52 15.15 7.64
N THR A 80 3.34 14.06 6.90
CA THR A 80 2.14 13.22 6.99
C THR A 80 2.01 12.58 8.36
N LEU A 81 3.11 12.06 8.91
CA LEU A 81 3.13 11.44 10.24
C LEU A 81 2.95 12.46 11.37
N LEU A 82 3.38 13.71 11.19
CA LEU A 82 3.11 14.80 12.13
C LEU A 82 1.61 15.11 12.22
N ARG A 83 0.89 14.96 11.11
CA ARG A 83 -0.57 15.19 11.02
C ARG A 83 -1.42 13.94 11.27
N TRP A 84 -0.79 12.79 11.55
CA TRP A 84 -1.45 11.49 11.64
C TRP A 84 -2.51 11.38 12.74
N GLY A 85 -2.35 12.14 13.82
CA GLY A 85 -3.30 12.14 14.93
C GLY A 85 -3.42 10.77 15.63
N PRO A 86 -4.58 10.44 16.22
CA PRO A 86 -4.78 9.23 17.02
C PRO A 86 -5.13 7.98 16.17
N LEU A 87 -4.68 7.92 14.91
CA LEU A 87 -4.89 6.78 14.03
C LEU A 87 -3.91 5.63 14.34
N PRO A 88 -4.23 4.37 13.96
CA PRO A 88 -3.30 3.26 14.08
C PRO A 88 -1.97 3.58 13.38
N LYS A 89 -0.85 3.11 13.95
CA LYS A 89 0.48 3.35 13.35
C LYS A 89 0.50 2.78 11.92
N PRO A 90 0.90 3.57 10.92
CA PRO A 90 0.94 3.08 9.55
C PRO A 90 2.17 2.22 9.30
N TRP A 91 2.03 1.27 8.37
CA TRP A 91 3.17 0.67 7.71
C TRP A 91 3.75 1.65 6.69
N LEU A 92 5.08 1.65 6.53
CA LEU A 92 5.73 2.29 5.40
C LEU A 92 6.13 1.22 4.39
N VAL A 93 5.62 1.31 3.17
CA VAL A 93 6.16 0.60 2.01
C VAL A 93 7.07 1.57 1.27
N TRP A 94 8.38 1.33 1.40
CA TRP A 94 9.42 2.19 0.85
C TRP A 94 9.93 1.62 -0.46
N VAL A 95 9.53 2.25 -1.57
CA VAL A 95 9.79 1.77 -2.94
C VAL A 95 11.02 2.45 -3.51
N ALA A 96 11.97 1.66 -4.01
CA ALA A 96 13.15 2.26 -4.63
C ALA A 96 12.84 2.86 -5.99
N ASP A 97 13.13 4.15 -6.17
CA ASP A 97 12.91 4.92 -7.41
C ASP A 97 14.01 4.70 -8.46
N ALA A 98 15.20 4.28 -8.01
CA ALA A 98 16.38 4.05 -8.83
C ALA A 98 17.16 2.81 -8.35
N PRO A 99 18.01 2.19 -9.20
CA PRO A 99 18.86 1.05 -8.84
C PRO A 99 20.07 1.47 -7.97
N THR A 100 19.86 2.42 -7.08
CA THR A 100 20.88 2.99 -6.21
C THR A 100 20.43 2.93 -4.77
N ARG A 101 21.39 2.91 -3.85
CA ARG A 101 21.07 2.97 -2.43
C ARG A 101 20.37 4.30 -2.11
N PRO A 102 19.32 4.30 -1.27
CA PRO A 102 18.73 5.54 -0.79
C PRO A 102 19.79 6.42 -0.12
N VAL A 103 19.71 7.73 -0.38
CA VAL A 103 20.63 8.71 0.20
C VAL A 103 20.65 8.62 1.72
N GLN A 104 21.78 8.99 2.33
CA GLN A 104 21.99 8.82 3.78
C GLN A 104 20.92 9.52 4.61
N ASP A 105 20.55 10.73 4.22
CA ASP A 105 19.58 11.55 4.95
C ASP A 105 18.19 10.90 4.94
N ALA A 106 17.74 10.38 3.80
CA ALA A 106 16.48 9.64 3.70
C ALA A 106 16.47 8.42 4.61
N ARG A 107 17.59 7.67 4.69
CA ARG A 107 17.72 6.53 5.61
C ARG A 107 17.71 6.95 7.08
N PHE A 108 18.36 8.07 7.40
CA PHE A 108 18.40 8.59 8.76
C PHE A 108 17.01 9.04 9.22
N LEU A 109 16.29 9.78 8.37
CA LEU A 109 14.93 10.22 8.65
C LEU A 109 13.97 9.03 8.83
N VAL A 110 13.99 8.04 7.93
CA VAL A 110 13.14 6.84 8.09
C VAL A 110 13.43 6.13 9.42
N ARG A 111 14.70 6.00 9.83
CA ARG A 111 15.07 5.43 11.13
C ARG A 111 14.53 6.24 12.29
N ALA A 112 14.60 7.57 12.23
CA ALA A 112 14.04 8.44 13.26
C ALA A 112 12.50 8.30 13.37
N LEU A 113 11.83 7.99 12.25
CA LEU A 113 10.39 7.80 12.18
C LEU A 113 9.92 6.40 12.61
N GLU A 114 10.81 5.42 12.82
CA GLU A 114 10.45 4.02 13.14
C GLU A 114 9.52 3.91 14.35
N GLY A 115 9.67 4.77 15.37
CA GLY A 115 8.80 4.79 16.54
C GLY A 115 7.33 5.15 16.25
N ARG A 116 7.07 5.83 15.13
CA ARG A 116 5.72 6.25 14.69
C ARG A 116 5.11 5.29 13.66
N LEU A 117 5.90 4.33 13.17
CA LEU A 117 5.48 3.35 12.17
C LEU A 117 5.18 1.98 12.83
N ALA A 118 4.25 1.22 12.25
CA ALA A 118 4.06 -0.19 12.60
C ALA A 118 5.23 -1.05 12.09
N GLY A 119 5.80 -0.66 10.95
CA GLY A 119 6.99 -1.27 10.38
C GLY A 119 7.36 -0.65 9.03
N VAL A 120 8.53 -1.02 8.53
CA VAL A 120 9.05 -0.58 7.23
C VAL A 120 9.27 -1.80 6.35
N ALA A 121 8.57 -1.88 5.22
CA ALA A 121 8.81 -2.87 4.18
C ALA A 121 9.48 -2.19 2.99
N LYS A 122 10.55 -2.79 2.45
CA LYS A 122 11.28 -2.24 1.31
C LYS A 122 10.95 -3.01 0.04
N VAL A 123 10.56 -2.29 -1.00
CA VAL A 123 10.40 -2.83 -2.36
C VAL A 123 11.62 -2.40 -3.18
N PRO A 124 12.37 -3.33 -3.78
CA PRO A 124 13.55 -2.99 -4.58
C PRO A 124 13.14 -2.22 -5.84
N TYR A 125 14.13 -1.66 -6.53
CA TYR A 125 13.87 -1.02 -7.81
C TYR A 125 13.48 -2.11 -8.81
N LEU A 126 12.34 -1.94 -9.45
CA LEU A 126 11.76 -2.89 -10.40
C LEU A 126 11.73 -2.22 -11.78
N PRO A 127 12.80 -2.36 -12.60
CA PRO A 127 12.91 -1.67 -13.89
C PRO A 127 11.72 -1.95 -14.81
N VAL A 128 11.16 -3.15 -14.71
CA VAL A 128 10.00 -3.59 -15.50
C VAL A 128 8.77 -2.70 -15.35
N LEU A 129 8.61 -2.04 -14.20
CA LEU A 129 7.48 -1.13 -13.96
C LEU A 129 7.48 0.08 -14.89
N ARG A 130 8.61 0.38 -15.55
CA ARG A 130 8.70 1.44 -16.56
C ARG A 130 8.16 1.05 -17.93
N ALA A 131 7.96 -0.24 -18.18
CA ALA A 131 7.57 -0.78 -19.49
C ALA A 131 6.15 -1.36 -19.52
N VAL A 132 5.65 -1.80 -18.37
CA VAL A 132 4.30 -2.41 -18.25
C VAL A 132 3.20 -1.37 -18.34
N LYS A 133 2.03 -1.79 -18.86
CA LYS A 133 0.84 -0.95 -18.99
C LYS A 133 0.00 -0.91 -17.72
N GLY A 134 0.16 -1.91 -16.86
CA GLY A 134 -0.64 -2.04 -15.64
C GLY A 134 -0.02 -2.95 -14.59
N PRO A 135 -0.58 -2.92 -13.37
CA PRO A 135 -0.03 -3.69 -12.25
C PRO A 135 -0.28 -5.19 -12.36
N ASP A 136 -1.27 -5.63 -13.16
CA ASP A 136 -1.53 -7.05 -13.43
C ASP A 136 -0.42 -7.64 -14.30
N GLU A 137 -0.08 -6.96 -15.39
CA GLU A 137 1.05 -7.34 -16.27
C GLU A 137 2.38 -7.34 -15.48
N ALA A 138 2.56 -6.38 -14.56
CA ALA A 138 3.74 -6.34 -13.70
C ALA A 138 3.92 -7.63 -12.87
N LEU A 139 2.83 -8.24 -12.40
CA LEU A 139 2.88 -9.44 -11.57
C LEU A 139 3.24 -10.71 -12.34
N GLU A 140 3.30 -10.69 -13.66
CA GLU A 140 3.79 -11.82 -14.47
C GLU A 140 5.33 -11.96 -14.36
N TYR A 141 6.02 -10.89 -13.94
CA TYR A 141 7.47 -10.87 -13.87
C TYR A 141 7.97 -11.44 -12.53
N LYS A 142 8.93 -12.36 -12.62
CA LYS A 142 9.51 -13.09 -11.48
C LYS A 142 10.06 -12.17 -10.39
N ASP A 143 10.70 -11.07 -10.76
CA ASP A 143 11.28 -10.12 -9.79
C ASP A 143 10.19 -9.40 -8.99
N VAL A 144 9.07 -9.08 -9.64
CA VAL A 144 7.90 -8.45 -9.03
C VAL A 144 7.21 -9.46 -8.10
N GLN A 145 7.03 -10.71 -8.53
CA GLN A 145 6.48 -11.78 -7.69
C GLN A 145 7.33 -12.02 -6.44
N SER A 146 8.66 -12.06 -6.60
CA SER A 146 9.61 -12.23 -5.50
C SER A 146 9.53 -11.06 -4.51
N ALA A 147 9.42 -9.83 -5.02
CA ALA A 147 9.20 -8.64 -4.21
C ALA A 147 7.86 -8.68 -3.48
N ALA A 148 6.79 -9.14 -4.14
CA ALA A 148 5.45 -9.29 -3.56
C ALA A 148 5.46 -10.28 -2.39
N GLU A 149 6.07 -11.44 -2.57
CA GLU A 149 6.16 -12.48 -1.54
C GLU A 149 6.99 -11.99 -0.34
N LYS A 150 8.08 -11.25 -0.58
CA LYS A 150 8.87 -10.64 0.48
C LYS A 150 8.10 -9.55 1.23
N LEU A 151 7.35 -8.72 0.49
CA LEU A 151 6.52 -7.66 1.06
C LEU A 151 5.46 -8.25 2.00
N ARG A 152 4.67 -9.22 1.52
CA ARG A 152 3.64 -9.90 2.32
C ARG A 152 4.24 -10.56 3.56
N ARG A 153 5.30 -11.35 3.41
CA ARG A 153 5.99 -11.97 4.56
C ARG A 153 6.49 -10.97 5.59
N THR A 154 6.95 -9.79 5.16
CA THR A 154 7.44 -8.75 6.08
C THR A 154 6.29 -8.13 6.88
N MET A 155 5.15 -7.91 6.22
CA MET A 155 3.99 -7.28 6.85
C MET A 155 3.14 -8.24 7.71
N GLU A 156 3.22 -9.55 7.45
CA GLU A 156 2.45 -10.58 8.18
C GLU A 156 3.19 -11.14 9.41
N ARG A 157 4.51 -11.01 9.49
CA ARG A 157 5.33 -11.55 10.60
C ARG A 157 5.38 -10.65 11.85
N LYS A 158 4.57 -9.61 11.91
CA LYS A 158 4.57 -8.60 12.97
C LYS A 158 3.17 -8.46 13.56
#